data_AF-A0A839F8K8-F1
#
_entry.id   AF-A0A839F8K8-F1
#
_cell.length_a   1.000
_cell.length_b   1.000
_cell.length_c   1.000
_cell.angle_alpha   90.00
_cell.angle_beta   90.00
_cell.angle_gamma   90.00
#
_symmetry.space_group_name_H-M   'P 1'
#
loop_
_entity.id
_entity.type
_entity.pdbx_description
1 polymer ?
#
loop_
_entity_poly.entity_id
_entity_poly.type
_entity_poly.pdbx_seq_one_letter_code
_entity_poly.pdbx_strand_id
1 'polypeptide(L)'
;MTEPDLLQKRKTQVVAAVFGVSLVIGGLLAAQHVELFANPAAMQDAVQTIRGSGLNIAYQLAVLLLCFTWLEMDSRQLGIRRPWWLNLGVVFFTSIFVPYYLYKTRAPGHRGGAVLAYFGVLCGSVFAMLAGMVLALSFVADPPSAAGRGV
;
A
#
# COMPACT_ATOMS: atom_id res chain seq x y z
N MET A 1 30.36 2.54 -0.70
CA MET A 1 28.99 2.10 -1.02
C MET A 1 28.82 2.30 -2.52
N THR A 2 28.59 1.23 -3.27
CA THR A 2 28.56 1.29 -4.74
C THR A 2 27.22 1.87 -5.24
N GLU A 3 27.16 2.38 -6.46
CA GLU A 3 25.91 2.84 -7.09
C GLU A 3 24.76 1.80 -7.03
N PRO A 4 24.98 0.50 -7.28
CA PRO A 4 23.91 -0.50 -7.14
C PRO A 4 23.43 -0.67 -5.69
N ASP A 5 24.31 -0.51 -4.69
CA ASP A 5 23.91 -0.58 -3.28
C ASP A 5 22.94 0.57 -2.91
N LEU A 6 23.22 1.77 -3.42
CA LEU A 6 22.37 2.94 -3.20
C LEU A 6 21.00 2.80 -3.84
N LEU A 7 20.94 2.26 -5.07
CA LEU A 7 19.68 1.99 -5.75
C LEU A 7 18.86 0.91 -5.04
N GLN A 8 19.50 -0.16 -4.57
CA GLN A 8 18.82 -1.21 -3.80
C GLN A 8 18.22 -0.65 -2.51
N LYS A 9 18.98 0.18 -1.77
CA LYS A 9 18.49 0.86 -0.56
C LYS A 9 17.26 1.72 -0.85
N ARG A 10 17.28 2.50 -1.94
CA ARG A 10 16.15 3.34 -2.35
C ARG A 10 14.92 2.52 -2.74
N LYS A 11 15.08 1.40 -3.44
CA LYS A 11 13.97 0.48 -3.74
C LYS A 11 13.31 -0.05 -2.48
N THR A 12 14.12 -0.44 -1.48
CA THR A 12 13.60 -0.86 -0.16
C THR A 12 12.87 0.28 0.54
N GLN A 13 13.38 1.52 0.48
CA GLN A 13 12.69 2.70 1.03
C GLN A 13 11.34 2.94 0.38
N VAL A 14 11.21 2.74 -0.94
CA VAL A 14 9.92 2.88 -1.63
C VAL A 14 8.93 1.81 -1.19
N VAL A 15 9.37 0.56 -1.00
CA VAL A 15 8.51 -0.49 -0.44
C VAL A 15 8.08 -0.15 1.00
N ALA A 16 9.00 0.34 1.83
CA ALA A 16 8.68 0.81 3.18
C ALA A 16 7.69 1.98 3.15
N ALA A 17 7.82 2.91 2.19
CA ALA A 17 6.89 4.01 2.00
C ALA A 17 5.49 3.52 1.61
N VAL A 18 5.37 2.48 0.77
CA VAL A 18 4.07 1.85 0.46
C VAL A 18 3.41 1.33 1.74
N PHE A 19 4.14 0.62 2.60
CA PHE A 19 3.60 0.15 3.88
C PHE A 19 3.23 1.31 4.82
N GLY A 20 4.09 2.32 4.95
CA GLY A 20 3.83 3.49 5.79
C GLY A 20 2.59 4.28 5.34
N VAL A 21 2.45 4.52 4.03
CA VAL A 21 1.26 5.16 3.46
C VAL A 21 0.02 4.31 3.72
N SER A 22 0.10 3.00 3.51
CA SER A 22 -1.03 2.09 3.75
C SER A 22 -1.47 2.12 5.21
N LEU A 23 -0.51 2.12 6.14
CA LEU A 23 -0.76 2.21 7.58
C LEU A 23 -1.44 3.53 7.97
N VAL A 24 -0.91 4.67 7.49
CA VAL A 24 -1.50 5.98 7.78
C VAL A 24 -2.93 6.07 7.23
N ILE A 25 -3.15 5.62 6.01
CA ILE A 25 -4.48 5.61 5.38
C ILE A 25 -5.44 4.73 6.17
N GLY A 26 -5.01 3.55 6.61
CA GLY A 26 -5.81 2.70 7.49
C GLY A 26 -6.25 3.41 8.76
N GLY A 27 -5.33 4.09 9.44
CA GLY A 27 -5.65 4.86 10.64
C GLY A 27 -6.63 6.01 10.37
N LEU A 28 -6.44 6.75 9.29
CA LEU A 28 -7.36 7.83 8.89
C LEU A 28 -8.75 7.31 8.55
N LEU A 29 -8.84 6.17 7.84
CA LEU A 29 -10.12 5.53 7.54
C LEU A 29 -10.83 5.09 8.81
N ALA A 30 -10.13 4.49 9.77
CA ALA A 30 -10.72 4.12 11.05
C ALA A 30 -11.22 5.34 11.84
N ALA A 31 -10.45 6.44 11.84
CA ALA A 31 -10.85 7.68 12.51
C ALA A 31 -12.09 8.35 11.86
N GLN A 32 -12.22 8.26 10.53
CA GLN A 32 -13.38 8.82 9.80
C GLN A 32 -14.63 7.94 9.86
N HIS A 33 -14.46 6.63 10.10
CA HIS A 33 -15.51 5.64 10.04
C HIS A 33 -15.55 4.74 11.29
N VAL A 34 -15.49 5.34 12.47
CA VAL A 34 -15.54 4.61 13.76
C VAL A 34 -16.79 3.73 13.88
N GLU A 35 -17.90 4.17 13.29
CA GLU A 35 -19.18 3.45 13.16
C GLU A 35 -19.02 2.01 12.62
N LEU A 36 -18.04 1.77 11.73
CA LEU A 36 -17.76 0.46 11.14
C LEU A 36 -17.46 -0.63 12.17
N PHE A 37 -16.87 -0.23 13.30
CA PHE A 37 -16.47 -1.17 14.35
C PHE A 37 -17.60 -1.44 15.35
N ALA A 38 -18.61 -0.58 15.38
CA ALA A 38 -19.80 -0.74 16.21
C ALA A 38 -20.94 -1.45 15.46
N ASN A 39 -21.07 -1.22 14.15
CA ASN A 39 -22.15 -1.77 13.34
C ASN A 39 -21.66 -2.36 12.00
N PRO A 40 -21.59 -3.69 11.86
CA PRO A 40 -21.15 -4.32 10.61
C PRO A 40 -22.12 -4.08 9.44
N ALA A 41 -23.37 -3.69 9.69
CA ALA A 41 -24.32 -3.33 8.63
C ALA A 41 -23.94 -2.02 7.91
N ALA A 42 -23.18 -1.13 8.56
CA ALA A 42 -22.70 0.12 7.97
C ALA A 42 -21.56 -0.09 6.94
N MET A 43 -21.06 -1.33 6.79
CA MET A 43 -19.92 -1.65 5.92
C MET A 43 -20.17 -1.29 4.46
N GLN A 44 -21.37 -1.54 3.93
CA GLN A 44 -21.67 -1.25 2.53
C GLN A 44 -21.62 0.25 2.24
N ASP A 45 -22.25 1.07 3.09
CA ASP A 45 -22.30 2.52 2.93
C ASP A 45 -20.92 3.16 3.13
N ALA A 46 -20.16 2.67 4.11
CA ALA A 46 -18.79 3.11 4.33
C ALA A 46 -17.90 2.79 3.13
N VAL A 47 -18.00 1.59 2.54
CA VAL A 47 -17.23 1.22 1.35
C VAL A 47 -17.54 2.15 0.17
N GLN A 48 -18.81 2.51 -0.04
CA GLN A 48 -19.17 3.46 -1.11
C GLN A 48 -18.61 4.86 -0.85
N THR A 49 -18.71 5.32 0.39
CA THR A 49 -18.18 6.62 0.82
C THR A 49 -16.67 6.68 0.67
N ILE A 50 -15.96 5.65 1.14
CA ILE A 50 -14.51 5.53 1.02
C ILE A 50 -14.11 5.48 -0.46
N ARG A 51 -14.80 4.69 -1.28
CA ARG A 51 -14.48 4.55 -2.71
C ARG A 51 -14.49 5.89 -3.44
N GLY A 52 -15.48 6.74 -3.17
CA GLY A 52 -15.60 8.08 -3.75
C GLY A 52 -14.82 9.18 -3.03
N SER A 53 -14.21 8.88 -1.88
CA SER A 53 -13.53 9.89 -1.06
C SER A 53 -12.24 10.41 -1.74
N GLY A 54 -11.95 11.69 -1.54
CA GLY A 54 -10.67 12.28 -1.95
C GLY A 54 -9.46 11.60 -1.31
N LEU A 55 -9.62 11.03 -0.11
CA LEU A 55 -8.58 10.28 0.59
C LEU A 55 -8.22 8.97 -0.12
N ASN A 56 -9.23 8.21 -0.58
CA ASN A 56 -8.99 7.00 -1.38
C ASN A 56 -8.33 7.33 -2.72
N ILE A 57 -8.73 8.42 -3.38
CA ILE A 57 -8.10 8.88 -4.62
C ILE A 57 -6.63 9.27 -4.36
N ALA A 58 -6.36 10.05 -3.31
CA ALA A 58 -5.01 10.43 -2.91
C ALA A 58 -4.13 9.21 -2.59
N TYR A 59 -4.68 8.20 -1.90
CA TYR A 59 -4.01 6.94 -1.63
C TYR A 59 -3.62 6.20 -2.92
N GLN A 60 -4.58 6.03 -3.85
CA GLN A 60 -4.32 5.37 -5.12
C GLN A 60 -3.25 6.09 -5.93
N LEU A 61 -3.30 7.43 -5.98
CA LEU A 61 -2.27 8.24 -6.63
C LEU A 61 -0.89 8.09 -5.95
N ALA A 62 -0.83 8.12 -4.62
CA ALA A 62 0.41 7.94 -3.88
C ALA A 62 1.05 6.57 -4.15
N VAL A 63 0.25 5.49 -4.10
CA VAL A 63 0.73 4.13 -4.40
C VAL A 63 1.17 4.01 -5.87
N LEU A 64 0.44 4.63 -6.80
CA LEU A 64 0.80 4.63 -8.21
C LEU A 64 2.14 5.34 -8.46
N LEU A 65 2.35 6.52 -7.86
CA LEU A 65 3.61 7.26 -7.97
C LEU A 65 4.78 6.47 -7.37
N LEU A 66 4.59 5.85 -6.21
CA LEU A 66 5.59 4.98 -5.60
C LEU A 66 5.89 3.76 -6.48
N CYS A 67 4.87 3.16 -7.10
CA CYS A 67 5.04 2.05 -8.05
C CYS A 67 5.89 2.47 -9.25
N PHE A 68 5.59 3.61 -9.88
CA PHE A 68 6.40 4.12 -11.00
C PHE A 68 7.84 4.43 -10.59
N THR A 69 8.03 5.02 -9.40
CA THR A 69 9.35 5.32 -8.84
C THR A 69 10.16 4.04 -8.65
N TRP A 70 9.54 2.99 -8.10
CA TRP A 70 10.18 1.69 -7.93
C TRP A 70 10.55 1.06 -9.28
N LEU A 71 9.62 1.05 -10.24
CA LEU A 71 9.85 0.50 -11.58
C LEU A 71 10.94 1.27 -12.32
N GLU A 72 11.08 2.58 -12.07
CA GLU A 72 12.12 3.39 -12.69
C GLU A 72 13.50 2.98 -12.21
N MET A 73 13.67 2.90 -10.89
CA MET A 73 14.91 2.41 -10.30
C MET A 73 15.22 0.99 -10.76
N ASP A 74 14.21 0.13 -10.86
CA ASP A 74 14.38 -1.24 -11.36
C ASP A 74 14.84 -1.29 -12.82
N SER A 75 14.24 -0.48 -13.70
CA SER A 75 14.63 -0.41 -15.10
C SER A 75 16.04 0.13 -15.30
N ARG A 76 16.45 1.12 -14.49
CA ARG A 76 17.83 1.65 -14.49
C ARG A 76 18.83 0.60 -14.03
N GLN A 77 18.51 -0.14 -12.97
CA GLN A 77 19.36 -1.21 -12.45
C GLN A 77 19.55 -2.35 -13.46
N LEU A 78 18.53 -2.65 -14.26
CA LEU A 78 18.59 -3.67 -15.31
C LEU A 78 19.13 -3.15 -16.66
N GLY A 79 19.34 -1.83 -16.80
CA GLY A 79 19.77 -1.21 -18.06
C GLY A 79 18.75 -1.35 -19.20
N ILE A 80 17.45 -1.50 -18.88
CA ILE A 80 16.40 -1.75 -19.87
C ILE A 80 15.54 -0.50 -20.13
N ARG A 81 15.17 -0.28 -21.39
CA ARG A 81 14.23 0.78 -21.76
C ARG A 81 12.79 0.26 -21.67
N ARG A 82 11.97 0.88 -20.80
CA ARG A 82 10.56 0.51 -20.64
C ARG A 82 9.71 1.01 -21.83
N PRO A 83 8.92 0.15 -22.48
CA PRO A 83 8.00 0.57 -23.53
C PRO A 83 6.81 1.33 -22.93
N TRP A 84 6.32 2.36 -23.64
CA TRP A 84 5.24 3.24 -23.17
C TRP A 84 3.93 2.49 -22.88
N TRP A 85 3.64 1.42 -23.63
CA TRP A 85 2.44 0.59 -23.42
C TRP A 85 2.44 -0.11 -22.05
N LEU A 86 3.62 -0.40 -21.50
CA LEU A 86 3.74 -0.99 -20.17
C LEU A 86 3.36 0.03 -19.09
N ASN A 87 3.70 1.30 -19.27
CA ASN A 87 3.26 2.36 -18.36
C ASN A 87 1.74 2.50 -18.39
N LEU A 88 1.13 2.48 -19.59
CA LEU A 88 -0.32 2.53 -19.73
C LEU A 88 -0.98 1.32 -19.06
N GLY A 89 -0.44 0.12 -19.27
CA GLY A 89 -0.91 -1.10 -18.62
C GLY A 89 -0.76 -1.07 -17.11
N VAL A 90 0.28 -0.44 -16.57
CA VAL A 90 0.44 -0.24 -15.12
C VAL A 90 -0.61 0.71 -14.57
N VAL A 91 -1.00 1.77 -15.28
CA VAL A 91 -2.06 2.69 -14.81
C VAL A 91 -3.42 1.99 -14.75
N PHE A 92 -3.79 1.24 -15.78
CA PHE A 92 -5.11 0.61 -15.84
C PHE A 92 -5.21 -0.74 -15.13
N PHE A 93 -4.12 -1.51 -15.13
CA PHE A 93 -4.10 -2.91 -14.69
C PHE A 93 -2.79 -3.24 -13.96
N THR A 94 -2.43 -2.45 -12.95
CA THR A 94 -1.19 -2.60 -12.16
C THR A 94 -0.98 -4.05 -11.72
N SER A 95 -2.02 -4.71 -11.20
CA SER A 95 -1.99 -6.08 -10.68
C SER A 95 -1.65 -7.15 -11.73
N ILE A 96 -1.76 -6.83 -13.02
CA ILE A 96 -1.44 -7.74 -14.12
C ILE A 96 -0.10 -7.34 -14.75
N PHE A 97 0.09 -6.06 -15.05
CA PHE A 97 1.25 -5.59 -15.79
C PHE A 97 2.54 -5.56 -14.97
N VAL A 98 2.48 -5.36 -13.65
CA VAL A 98 3.68 -5.41 -12.81
C VAL A 98 4.23 -6.85 -12.69
N PRO A 99 3.42 -7.88 -12.40
CA PRO A 99 3.88 -9.27 -12.48
C PRO A 99 4.39 -9.65 -13.86
N TYR A 100 3.69 -9.24 -14.92
CA TYR A 100 4.12 -9.50 -16.30
C TYR A 100 5.50 -8.89 -16.59
N TYR A 101 5.70 -7.63 -16.19
CA TYR A 101 7.00 -6.95 -16.29
C TYR A 101 8.09 -7.74 -15.56
N LEU A 102 7.87 -8.09 -14.30
CA LEU A 102 8.84 -8.83 -13.48
C LEU A 102 9.14 -10.22 -14.05
N TYR A 103 8.14 -10.91 -14.58
CA TYR A 103 8.35 -12.21 -15.21
C TYR A 103 9.23 -12.08 -16.46
N LYS A 104 9.00 -11.05 -17.28
CA LYS A 104 9.69 -10.86 -18.56
C LYS A 104 11.13 -10.38 -18.41
N THR A 105 11.41 -9.52 -17.42
CA THR A 105 12.72 -8.85 -17.30
C THR A 105 13.74 -9.63 -16.47
N ARG A 106 13.31 -10.64 -15.71
CA ARG A 106 14.20 -11.43 -14.84
C ARG A 106 14.78 -12.64 -15.56
N ALA A 107 16.02 -12.96 -15.20
CA ALA A 107 16.70 -14.17 -15.65
C ALA A 107 15.89 -15.43 -15.30
N PRO A 108 15.99 -16.51 -16.11
CA PRO A 108 15.41 -17.81 -15.77
C PRO A 108 15.81 -18.22 -14.35
N GLY A 109 14.86 -18.75 -13.57
CA GLY A 109 15.06 -19.11 -12.16
C GLY A 109 14.74 -18.01 -11.13
N HIS A 110 14.78 -16.72 -11.51
CA HIS A 110 14.49 -15.61 -10.59
C HIS A 110 13.11 -14.95 -10.79
N ARG A 111 12.35 -15.43 -11.79
CA ARG A 111 11.04 -14.87 -12.18
C ARG A 111 9.98 -15.07 -11.11
N GLY A 112 9.83 -16.32 -10.63
CA GLY A 112 8.81 -16.69 -9.66
C GLY A 112 8.96 -15.95 -8.34
N GLY A 113 10.20 -15.86 -7.82
CA GLY A 113 10.48 -15.11 -6.59
C GLY A 113 10.14 -13.63 -6.70
N ALA A 114 10.43 -12.99 -7.84
CA ALA A 114 10.09 -11.57 -8.06
C ALA A 114 8.57 -11.34 -8.11
N VAL A 115 7.83 -12.21 -8.81
CA VAL A 115 6.37 -12.13 -8.87
C VAL A 115 5.74 -12.39 -7.49
N LEU A 116 6.24 -13.39 -6.76
CA LEU A 116 5.77 -13.69 -5.41
C LEU A 116 6.04 -12.53 -4.45
N ALA A 117 7.21 -11.90 -4.55
CA ALA A 117 7.54 -10.72 -3.74
C ALA A 117 6.59 -9.55 -4.02
N TYR A 118 6.17 -9.33 -5.27
CA TYR A 118 5.16 -8.32 -5.61
C TYR A 118 3.83 -8.58 -4.90
N PHE A 119 3.32 -9.81 -4.97
CA PHE A 119 2.11 -10.18 -4.23
C PHE A 119 2.31 -10.10 -2.70
N GLY A 120 3.50 -10.40 -2.21
CA GLY A 120 3.88 -10.18 -0.81
C GLY A 120 3.76 -8.72 -0.39
N VAL A 121 4.19 -7.78 -1.24
CA VAL A 121 4.01 -6.33 -0.99
C VAL A 121 2.53 -5.95 -1.00
N LEU A 122 1.74 -6.47 -1.95
CA LEU A 122 0.29 -6.23 -1.98
C LEU A 122 -0.38 -6.72 -0.69
N CYS A 123 -0.17 -7.98 -0.30
CA CYS A 123 -0.73 -8.53 0.93
C CYS A 123 -0.22 -7.76 2.16
N GLY A 124 1.08 -7.46 2.23
CA GLY A 124 1.66 -6.68 3.31
C GLY A 124 1.06 -5.27 3.41
N SER A 125 0.69 -4.65 2.29
CA SER A 125 0.06 -3.33 2.28
C SER A 125 -1.35 -3.37 2.89
N VAL A 126 -2.11 -4.45 2.63
CA VAL A 126 -3.40 -4.70 3.27
C VAL A 126 -3.21 -4.90 4.77
N PHE A 127 -2.24 -5.71 5.20
CA PHE A 127 -1.93 -5.90 6.62
C PHE A 127 -1.50 -4.59 7.29
N ALA A 128 -0.67 -3.78 6.64
CA ALA A 128 -0.25 -2.48 7.17
C ALA A 128 -1.45 -1.54 7.36
N MET A 129 -2.37 -1.52 6.40
CA MET A 129 -3.61 -0.75 6.49
C MET A 129 -4.48 -1.23 7.66
N LEU A 130 -4.69 -2.54 7.80
CA LEU A 130 -5.43 -3.12 8.93
C LEU A 130 -4.75 -2.79 10.28
N ALA A 131 -3.42 -2.87 10.35
CA ALA A 131 -2.67 -2.49 11.54
C ALA A 131 -2.87 -1.00 11.89
N GLY A 132 -2.89 -0.13 10.88
CA GLY A 132 -3.20 1.29 11.06
C GLY A 132 -4.61 1.52 11.61
N MET A 133 -5.60 0.78 11.11
CA MET A 133 -6.98 0.82 11.62
C MET A 133 -7.05 0.42 13.10
N VAL A 134 -6.45 -0.71 13.45
CA VAL A 134 -6.41 -1.22 14.84
C VAL A 134 -5.69 -0.24 15.77
N LEU A 135 -4.58 0.33 15.30
CA LEU A 135 -3.81 1.30 16.07
C LEU A 135 -4.62 2.56 16.34
N ALA A 136 -5.32 3.11 15.35
CA ALA A 136 -6.20 4.27 15.54
C ALA A 136 -7.31 4.01 16.57
N LEU A 137 -7.91 2.82 16.56
CA LEU A 137 -8.92 2.44 17.54
C LEU A 137 -8.40 2.44 18.98
N SER A 138 -7.15 2.01 19.19
CA SER A 138 -6.54 2.03 20.53
C SER A 138 -6.40 3.42 21.13
N PHE A 139 -6.44 4.48 20.30
CA PHE A 139 -6.42 5.87 20.73
C PHE A 139 -7.81 6.50 20.86
N VAL A 140 -8.85 5.87 20.30
CA VAL A 140 -10.24 6.37 20.35
C VAL A 140 -11.03 5.75 21.52
N ALA A 141 -10.64 4.56 21.98
CA ALA A 141 -11.22 3.96 23.17
C ALA A 141 -10.71 4.65 24.44
N ASP A 142 -11.43 5.64 24.95
CA ASP A 142 -11.17 6.17 26.30
C ASP A 142 -11.35 5.04 27.35
N PRO A 143 -10.46 4.93 28.34
CA PRO A 143 -10.72 4.08 29.50
C PRO A 143 -11.95 4.61 30.25
N PRO A 144 -12.86 3.75 30.76
CA PRO A 144 -14.01 4.20 31.53
C PRO A 144 -13.50 5.06 32.70
N SER A 145 -13.86 6.34 32.69
CA SER A 145 -13.57 7.25 33.79
C SER A 145 -14.09 6.61 35.08
N ALA A 146 -13.19 6.36 36.02
CA ALA A 146 -13.50 5.86 37.36
C ALA A 146 -14.22 6.91 38.22
N ALA A 147 -15.20 7.62 37.65
CA ALA A 147 -16.07 8.58 38.31
C ALA A 147 -17.35 7.87 38.76
N GLY A 148 -17.20 6.98 39.74
CA GLY A 148 -18.31 6.20 40.30
C GLY A 148 -18.00 5.66 41.70
N ARG A 149 -17.10 6.31 42.46
CA ARG A 149 -16.94 6.09 43.90
C ARG A 149 -17.33 7.37 44.62
N GLY A 150 -18.61 7.48 44.94
CA GLY A 150 -19.13 8.61 45.68
C GLY A 150 -20.63 8.55 45.87
N VAL A 151 -21.11 7.48 46.52
CA VAL A 151 -22.21 7.52 47.51
C VAL A 151 -21.95 6.41 48.53
#